data_AF-A0A9N9TMF9-F1
#
_entry.id   AF-A0A9N9TMF9-F1
#
_cell.length_a   1.000
_cell.length_b   1.000
_cell.length_c   1.000
_cell.angle_alpha   90.00
_cell.angle_beta   90.00
_cell.angle_gamma   90.00
#
_symmetry.space_group_name_H-M   'P 1'
#
loop_
_entity.id
_entity.type
_entity.pdbx_description
1 polymer ?
#
loop_
_entity_poly.entity_id
_entity_poly.type
_entity_poly.pdbx_seq_one_letter_code
_entity_poly.pdbx_strand_id
1 'polypeptide(L)'
;MSTLEDKILGEKSQYYCSSSEDSDHSDDESPPKGPSPGSSEPPPPSEVNKWEGTSTNTGPKGVIKDWQRYKQLETEKRVQDEQEKIALMKKLTLTVRSSLDEEREKAALDDPELADLLDDEFLITYQKQRMKEMIQNTNLNLKFGDLIMLRSGQEFLEAIDGEHKSATIIVHIYEDIEACRNMNDSLKTLCKIYTNVKFCCIKGSAVGISSQFKADGVPALLVYKGGHLVGNFIRISDELGANFIAEDVQTYLVEHGLLEDKTCTPILVSNANQDDDSD
;
A
#
# COMPACT_ATOMS: atom_id res chain seq x y z
N MET A 1 -33.30 22.90 16.80
CA MET A 1 -31.92 23.43 16.83
C MET A 1 -31.00 22.23 16.76
N SER A 2 -30.18 22.13 15.71
CA SER A 2 -29.22 21.02 15.53
C SER A 2 -28.10 21.08 16.57
N THR A 3 -27.68 19.93 17.07
CA THR A 3 -26.63 19.80 18.09
C THR A 3 -25.25 20.06 17.46
N LEU A 4 -24.23 20.28 18.31
CA LEU A 4 -22.88 20.61 17.82
C LEU A 4 -22.26 19.43 17.04
N GLU A 5 -22.62 18.23 17.44
CA GLU A 5 -22.30 16.95 16.81
C GLU A 5 -22.91 16.81 15.40
N ASP A 6 -24.16 17.21 15.17
CA ASP A 6 -24.78 17.20 13.82
C ASP A 6 -24.04 18.09 12.81
N LYS A 7 -23.49 19.22 13.28
CA LYS A 7 -22.73 20.16 12.43
C LYS A 7 -21.35 19.66 12.04
N ILE A 8 -20.77 18.76 12.85
CA ILE A 8 -19.46 18.16 12.61
C ILE A 8 -19.59 16.92 11.70
N LEU A 9 -20.72 16.21 11.79
CA LEU A 9 -21.03 15.00 10.99
C LEU A 9 -21.62 15.30 9.60
N GLY A 10 -21.93 16.55 9.28
CA GLY A 10 -22.35 16.95 7.93
C GLY A 10 -23.71 16.42 7.50
N GLU A 11 -24.56 15.99 8.45
CA GLU A 11 -25.88 15.46 8.17
C GLU A 11 -26.81 16.58 7.68
N LYS A 12 -27.15 16.57 6.39
CA LYS A 12 -28.11 17.50 5.78
C LYS A 12 -29.53 17.15 6.24
N SER A 13 -30.03 17.92 7.21
CA SER A 13 -31.35 17.74 7.84
C SER A 13 -32.55 18.22 6.98
N GLN A 14 -32.58 17.91 5.68
CA GLN A 14 -33.73 18.25 4.81
C GLN A 14 -33.97 17.19 3.73
N TYR A 15 -34.74 16.17 4.07
CA TYR A 15 -35.55 15.40 3.11
C TYR A 15 -37.02 15.53 3.52
N TYR A 16 -37.66 16.64 3.13
CA TYR A 16 -39.11 16.77 3.22
C TYR A 16 -39.66 16.99 1.80
N CYS A 17 -40.22 15.94 1.22
CA CYS A 17 -41.10 16.03 0.05
C CYS A 17 -42.53 16.18 0.59
N SER A 18 -43.07 17.40 0.58
CA SER A 18 -44.49 17.62 0.83
C SER A 18 -45.30 17.19 -0.39
N SER A 19 -46.10 16.12 -0.22
CA SER A 19 -47.21 15.81 -1.12
C SER A 19 -48.28 16.90 -1.05
N SER A 20 -48.68 17.44 -2.20
CA SER A 20 -49.95 18.15 -2.38
C SER A 20 -50.57 17.71 -3.71
N GLU A 21 -51.83 17.31 -3.65
CA GLU A 21 -52.66 16.81 -4.74
C GLU A 21 -53.35 17.94 -5.54
N ASP A 22 -53.69 17.63 -6.80
CA ASP A 22 -54.60 18.24 -7.78
C ASP A 22 -54.31 19.58 -8.50
N SER A 23 -54.04 19.48 -9.82
CA SER A 23 -54.95 20.00 -10.89
C SER A 23 -54.46 19.63 -12.30
N ASP A 24 -55.40 19.13 -13.13
CA ASP A 24 -55.25 18.83 -14.56
C ASP A 24 -54.85 20.06 -15.40
N HIS A 25 -53.81 19.92 -16.24
CA HIS A 25 -53.75 20.59 -17.54
C HIS A 25 -52.86 19.80 -18.49
N SER A 26 -53.47 19.26 -19.54
CA SER A 26 -52.83 18.75 -20.75
C SER A 26 -52.24 19.91 -21.56
N ASP A 27 -50.96 19.82 -21.95
CA ASP A 27 -50.50 20.11 -23.30
C ASP A 27 -49.07 19.57 -23.53
N ASP A 28 -48.87 19.17 -24.77
CA ASP A 28 -47.84 18.31 -25.37
C ASP A 28 -46.49 19.03 -25.56
N GLU A 29 -45.39 18.48 -25.02
CA GLU A 29 -44.03 18.60 -25.60
C GLU A 29 -43.11 17.45 -25.13
N SER A 30 -42.27 16.99 -26.06
CA SER A 30 -41.59 15.69 -26.11
C SER A 30 -40.46 15.50 -25.06
N PRO A 31 -40.15 14.25 -24.65
CA PRO A 31 -39.20 13.96 -23.57
C PRO A 31 -37.73 13.98 -24.04
N PRO A 32 -36.77 14.45 -23.22
CA PRO A 32 -35.36 14.18 -23.44
C PRO A 32 -35.03 12.72 -23.07
N LYS A 33 -34.29 12.06 -23.96
CA LYS A 33 -33.86 10.65 -23.90
C LYS A 33 -33.21 10.27 -22.56
N GLY A 34 -33.76 9.24 -21.91
CA GLY A 34 -33.09 8.54 -20.81
C GLY A 34 -31.86 7.75 -21.30
N PRO A 35 -30.88 7.47 -20.42
CA PRO A 35 -29.79 6.56 -20.74
C PRO A 35 -30.28 5.11 -20.71
N SER A 36 -29.99 4.37 -21.78
CA SER A 36 -30.20 2.94 -21.93
C SER A 36 -29.32 2.09 -20.98
N PRO A 37 -29.77 0.89 -20.58
CA PRO A 37 -29.05 0.02 -19.65
C PRO A 37 -27.98 -0.80 -20.40
N GLY A 38 -26.74 -0.79 -19.90
CA GLY A 38 -25.68 -1.62 -20.47
C GLY A 38 -24.35 -1.46 -19.72
N SER A 39 -23.75 -2.60 -19.38
CA SER A 39 -22.45 -2.84 -18.72
C SER A 39 -22.29 -2.28 -17.30
N SER A 40 -22.68 -3.09 -16.31
CA SER A 40 -22.10 -3.11 -14.97
C SER A 40 -20.67 -3.67 -15.04
N GLU A 41 -19.71 -2.85 -15.48
CA GLU A 41 -18.33 -3.07 -15.05
C GLU A 41 -18.21 -2.51 -13.63
N PRO A 42 -17.66 -3.27 -12.66
CA PRO A 42 -17.34 -2.70 -11.36
C PRO A 42 -16.39 -1.52 -11.59
N PRO A 43 -16.59 -0.39 -10.89
CA PRO A 43 -15.67 0.74 -11.00
C PRO A 43 -14.25 0.25 -10.70
N PRO A 44 -13.24 0.68 -11.47
CA PRO A 44 -11.86 0.32 -11.16
C PRO A 44 -11.56 0.74 -9.72
N PRO A 45 -10.75 -0.04 -8.98
CA PRO A 45 -10.40 0.32 -7.62
C PRO A 45 -9.85 1.75 -7.63
N SER A 46 -10.53 2.64 -6.91
CA SER A 46 -10.15 4.04 -6.79
C SER A 46 -8.66 4.11 -6.44
N GLU A 47 -7.87 4.85 -7.22
CA GLU A 47 -6.45 5.08 -6.91
C GLU A 47 -6.36 5.82 -5.56
N VAL A 48 -6.23 5.07 -4.47
CA VAL A 48 -6.45 5.56 -3.09
C VAL A 48 -5.39 6.61 -2.67
N ASN A 49 -4.36 6.85 -3.49
CA ASN A 49 -3.16 7.59 -3.08
C ASN A 49 -2.66 8.61 -4.11
N LYS A 50 -3.55 9.27 -4.87
CA LYS A 50 -3.13 10.47 -5.59
C LYS A 50 -2.88 11.59 -4.56
N TRP A 51 -1.63 12.01 -4.42
CA TRP A 51 -1.26 13.11 -3.51
C TRP A 51 -1.88 14.43 -4.01
N GLU A 52 -3.02 14.82 -3.43
CA GLU A 52 -3.75 16.04 -3.79
C GLU A 52 -3.20 17.31 -3.10
N GLY A 53 -1.98 17.26 -2.57
CA GLY A 53 -1.33 18.43 -1.94
C GLY A 53 -1.74 18.71 -0.50
N THR A 54 -2.69 17.95 0.06
CA THR A 54 -3.08 18.04 1.47
C THR A 54 -2.62 16.78 2.22
N SER A 55 -1.81 16.93 3.28
CA SER A 55 -1.37 15.77 4.07
C SER A 55 -2.57 15.19 4.85
N THR A 56 -3.15 14.12 4.31
CA THR A 56 -4.27 13.40 4.93
C THR A 56 -3.89 12.02 5.47
N ASN A 57 -2.63 11.62 5.34
CA ASN A 57 -2.20 10.24 5.64
C ASN A 57 -1.41 10.15 6.95
N THR A 58 -1.08 11.28 7.58
CA THR A 58 -0.28 11.31 8.83
C THR A 58 -0.84 12.32 9.84
N GLY A 59 -0.55 12.09 11.12
CA GLY A 59 -0.96 12.96 12.23
C GLY A 59 -2.47 12.95 12.52
N PRO A 60 -3.02 13.98 13.21
CA PRO A 60 -4.43 14.02 13.61
C PRO A 60 -5.41 13.90 12.43
N LYS A 61 -5.04 14.43 11.26
CA LYS A 61 -5.86 14.33 10.04
C LYS A 61 -5.92 12.92 9.47
N GLY A 62 -4.81 12.19 9.53
CA GLY A 62 -4.77 10.77 9.16
C GLY A 62 -5.66 9.92 10.04
N VAL A 63 -5.60 10.13 11.36
CA VAL A 63 -6.46 9.41 12.33
C VAL A 63 -7.94 9.67 12.06
N ILE A 64 -8.33 10.92 11.82
CA ILE A 64 -9.73 11.26 11.50
C ILE A 64 -10.19 10.60 10.20
N LYS A 65 -9.35 10.62 9.16
CA LYS A 65 -9.66 10.01 7.86
C LYS A 65 -9.78 8.49 7.98
N ASP A 66 -8.87 7.84 8.70
CA ASP A 66 -8.92 6.40 8.93
C ASP A 66 -10.17 6.00 9.73
N TRP A 67 -10.59 6.81 10.71
CA TRP A 67 -11.84 6.60 11.46
C TRP A 67 -13.09 6.78 10.60
N GLN A 68 -13.14 7.82 9.76
CA GLN A 68 -14.25 8.02 8.82
C GLN A 68 -14.41 6.83 7.88
N ARG A 69 -13.29 6.34 7.34
CA ARG A 69 -13.28 5.17 6.47
C ARG A 69 -13.66 3.88 7.20
N TYR A 70 -13.22 3.71 8.45
CA TYR A 70 -13.63 2.60 9.32
C TYR A 70 -15.16 2.59 9.49
N LYS A 71 -15.75 3.73 9.89
CA LYS A 71 -17.21 3.84 10.11
C LYS A 71 -18.02 3.62 8.83
N GLN A 72 -17.50 4.07 7.68
CA GLN A 72 -18.12 3.82 6.39
C GLN A 72 -18.17 2.31 6.08
N LEU A 73 -17.04 1.61 6.21
CA LEU A 73 -16.96 0.16 5.97
C LEU A 73 -17.82 -0.64 6.96
N GLU A 74 -17.87 -0.22 8.22
CA GLU A 74 -18.73 -0.83 9.24
C GLU A 74 -20.21 -0.75 8.85
N THR A 75 -20.64 0.43 8.38
CA THR A 75 -22.02 0.67 7.95
C THR A 75 -22.35 -0.13 6.70
N GLU A 76 -21.46 -0.13 5.70
CA GLU A 76 -21.62 -0.92 4.47
C GLU A 76 -21.72 -2.41 4.77
N LYS A 77 -20.86 -2.94 5.66
CA LYS A 77 -20.91 -4.34 6.11
C LYS A 77 -22.22 -4.68 6.81
N ARG A 78 -22.69 -3.82 7.72
CA ARG A 78 -23.97 -4.04 8.42
C ARG A 78 -25.15 -4.09 7.46
N VAL A 79 -25.17 -3.21 6.46
CA VAL A 79 -26.19 -3.21 5.40
C VAL A 79 -26.10 -4.49 4.55
N GLN A 80 -24.89 -4.94 4.22
CA GLN A 80 -24.68 -6.17 3.47
C GLN A 80 -25.15 -7.41 4.25
N ASP A 81 -24.78 -7.53 5.53
CA ASP A 81 -25.20 -8.64 6.40
C ASP A 81 -26.73 -8.70 6.54
N GLU A 82 -27.40 -7.54 6.65
CA GLU A 82 -28.86 -7.49 6.68
C GLU A 82 -29.48 -7.95 5.35
N GLN A 83 -28.93 -7.53 4.21
CA GLN A 83 -29.37 -7.98 2.89
C GLN A 83 -29.18 -9.48 2.71
N GLU A 84 -28.03 -10.03 3.12
CA GLU A 84 -27.74 -11.46 3.08
C GLU A 84 -28.68 -12.25 4.00
N LYS A 85 -28.94 -11.77 5.21
CA LYS A 85 -29.90 -12.37 6.14
C LYS A 85 -31.32 -12.38 5.58
N ILE A 86 -31.75 -11.30 4.94
CA ILE A 86 -33.05 -11.21 4.25
C ILE A 86 -33.09 -12.20 3.08
N ALA A 87 -32.04 -12.28 2.26
CA ALA A 87 -31.95 -13.23 1.15
C ALA A 87 -31.97 -14.69 1.63
N LEU A 88 -31.26 -15.00 2.72
CA LEU A 88 -31.22 -16.32 3.34
C LEU A 88 -32.58 -16.69 3.91
N MET A 89 -33.25 -15.75 4.62
CA MET A 89 -34.62 -15.94 5.10
C MET A 89 -35.55 -16.22 3.92
N LYS A 90 -35.53 -15.41 2.86
CA LYS A 90 -36.34 -15.65 1.65
C LYS A 90 -36.09 -17.04 1.05
N LYS A 91 -34.84 -17.51 1.03
CA LYS A 91 -34.46 -18.85 0.55
C LYS A 91 -34.91 -19.99 1.48
N LEU A 92 -34.94 -19.74 2.79
CA LEU A 92 -35.30 -20.72 3.83
C LEU A 92 -36.78 -20.70 4.22
N THR A 93 -37.59 -19.78 3.68
CA THR A 93 -39.04 -19.67 3.99
C THR A 93 -39.87 -20.74 3.26
N LEU A 94 -39.46 -22.00 3.40
CA LEU A 94 -40.29 -23.20 3.23
C LEU A 94 -40.36 -24.04 4.52
N THR A 95 -40.03 -23.47 5.69
CA THR A 95 -40.29 -24.09 7.00
C THR A 95 -40.68 -23.05 8.05
N VAL A 96 -41.73 -23.36 8.82
CA VAL A 96 -42.42 -22.49 9.79
C VAL A 96 -41.50 -22.14 10.99
N ARG A 97 -41.44 -20.86 11.39
CA ARG A 97 -40.74 -20.40 12.62
C ARG A 97 -41.72 -20.24 13.80
N SER A 98 -41.25 -20.58 15.00
CA SER A 98 -41.99 -20.59 16.26
C SER A 98 -41.64 -19.38 17.15
N SER A 99 -42.49 -19.16 18.16
CA SER A 99 -42.52 -18.04 19.12
C SER A 99 -41.27 -17.82 20.00
N LEU A 100 -40.16 -18.52 19.74
CA LEU A 100 -38.90 -18.41 20.50
C LEU A 100 -37.93 -17.37 19.92
N ASP A 101 -38.13 -16.92 18.68
CA ASP A 101 -37.26 -15.91 18.04
C ASP A 101 -37.53 -14.48 18.56
N GLU A 102 -38.72 -14.20 19.09
CA GLU A 102 -39.12 -12.87 19.61
C GLU A 102 -38.49 -12.52 20.97
N GLU A 103 -38.11 -13.53 21.77
CA GLU A 103 -37.47 -13.31 23.08
C GLU A 103 -35.97 -13.02 22.97
N ARG A 104 -35.31 -13.50 21.91
CA ARG A 104 -33.87 -13.32 21.70
C ARG A 104 -33.52 -11.89 21.26
N GLU A 105 -34.46 -11.20 20.64
CA GLU A 105 -34.32 -9.82 20.14
C GLU A 105 -34.40 -8.79 21.28
N LYS A 106 -35.06 -9.13 22.40
CA LYS A 106 -35.17 -8.25 23.58
C LYS A 106 -33.94 -8.23 24.49
N ALA A 107 -33.04 -9.21 24.40
CA ALA A 107 -31.86 -9.32 25.27
C ALA A 107 -30.63 -8.52 24.77
N ALA A 108 -30.69 -7.93 23.57
CA ALA A 108 -29.57 -7.21 22.95
C ALA A 108 -29.53 -5.69 23.25
N LEU A 109 -30.33 -5.20 24.21
CA LEU A 109 -30.63 -3.77 24.40
C LEU A 109 -29.96 -3.08 25.61
N ASP A 110 -29.25 -3.79 26.49
CA ASP A 110 -28.84 -3.26 27.82
C ASP A 110 -27.35 -2.86 27.95
N ASP A 111 -26.79 -2.19 26.93
CA ASP A 111 -25.44 -1.56 26.89
C ASP A 111 -24.22 -2.44 26.49
N PRO A 112 -24.16 -2.88 25.21
CA PRO A 112 -23.03 -3.57 24.57
C PRO A 112 -22.01 -2.66 23.86
N GLU A 113 -22.29 -1.36 23.69
CA GLU A 113 -21.55 -0.48 22.74
C GLU A 113 -20.10 -0.16 23.16
N LEU A 114 -19.78 -0.16 24.46
CA LEU A 114 -18.45 0.24 24.95
C LEU A 114 -17.46 -0.93 25.10
N ALA A 115 -17.96 -2.17 25.22
CA ALA A 115 -17.15 -3.38 25.32
C ALA A 115 -16.83 -3.99 23.95
N ASP A 116 -17.76 -3.95 22.99
CA ASP A 116 -17.54 -4.37 21.59
C ASP A 116 -16.47 -3.51 20.89
N LEU A 117 -16.43 -2.20 21.17
CA LEU A 117 -15.51 -1.26 20.53
C LEU A 117 -14.01 -1.51 20.88
N LEU A 118 -13.74 -2.22 21.96
CA LEU A 118 -12.38 -2.50 22.46
C LEU A 118 -11.87 -3.90 22.10
N ASP A 119 -12.76 -4.84 21.76
CA ASP A 119 -12.43 -6.23 21.37
C ASP A 119 -12.83 -6.54 19.91
N ASP A 120 -13.09 -5.48 19.14
CA ASP A 120 -13.70 -5.51 17.82
C ASP A 120 -12.79 -6.25 16.81
N GLU A 121 -13.13 -7.51 16.52
CA GLU A 121 -12.51 -8.30 15.45
C GLU A 121 -12.51 -7.49 14.13
N PHE A 122 -13.53 -6.65 13.94
CA PHE A 122 -13.64 -5.72 12.82
C PHE A 122 -12.51 -4.68 12.80
N LEU A 123 -12.15 -4.08 13.93
CA LEU A 123 -11.02 -3.12 14.00
C LEU A 123 -9.69 -3.79 13.66
N ILE A 124 -9.47 -5.03 14.10
CA ILE A 124 -8.30 -5.82 13.72
C ILE A 124 -8.32 -6.11 12.21
N THR A 125 -9.47 -6.49 11.64
CA THR A 125 -9.58 -6.71 10.18
C THR A 125 -9.33 -5.44 9.38
N TYR A 126 -9.81 -4.28 9.84
CA TYR A 126 -9.56 -3.01 9.19
C TYR A 126 -8.08 -2.60 9.24
N GLN A 127 -7.42 -2.77 10.40
CA GLN A 127 -5.97 -2.56 10.52
C GLN A 127 -5.19 -3.46 9.55
N LYS A 128 -5.56 -4.76 9.49
CA LYS A 128 -4.98 -5.72 8.53
C LYS A 128 -5.19 -5.26 7.09
N GLN A 129 -6.40 -4.83 6.74
CA GLN A 129 -6.74 -4.37 5.40
C GLN A 129 -5.93 -3.12 5.03
N ARG A 130 -5.84 -2.12 5.91
CA ARG A 130 -5.05 -0.90 5.67
C ARG A 130 -3.56 -1.20 5.50
N MET A 131 -2.99 -2.11 6.30
CA MET A 131 -1.60 -2.55 6.11
C MET A 131 -1.42 -3.26 4.77
N LYS A 132 -2.33 -4.18 4.40
CA LYS A 132 -2.29 -4.89 3.12
C LYS A 132 -2.36 -3.92 1.94
N GLU A 133 -3.28 -2.97 1.95
CA GLU A 133 -3.38 -1.93 0.93
C GLU A 133 -2.10 -1.10 0.83
N MET A 134 -1.49 -0.72 1.95
CA MET A 134 -0.23 0.02 1.95
C MET A 134 0.89 -0.80 1.32
N ILE A 135 1.01 -2.08 1.68
CA ILE A 135 2.04 -2.98 1.16
C ILE A 135 1.82 -3.27 -0.33
N GLN A 136 0.59 -3.54 -0.77
CA GLN A 136 0.25 -3.78 -2.17
C GLN A 136 0.56 -2.58 -3.06
N ASN A 137 0.29 -1.36 -2.58
CA ASN A 137 0.62 -0.14 -3.31
C ASN A 137 2.13 0.13 -3.40
N THR A 138 2.92 -0.48 -2.51
CA THR A 138 4.38 -0.33 -2.48
C THR A 138 5.09 -1.47 -3.22
N ASN A 139 4.52 -2.68 -3.20
CA ASN A 139 4.97 -3.86 -3.94
C ASN A 139 4.50 -3.79 -5.40
N LEU A 140 5.22 -3.03 -6.20
CA LEU A 140 5.15 -3.19 -7.64
C LEU A 140 5.88 -4.49 -8.01
N ASN A 141 5.30 -5.28 -8.93
CA ASN A 141 5.80 -6.58 -9.42
C ASN A 141 7.13 -6.49 -10.21
N LEU A 142 8.00 -5.56 -9.85
CA LEU A 142 9.34 -5.41 -10.41
C LEU A 142 10.22 -6.48 -9.77
N LYS A 143 10.74 -7.39 -10.60
CA LYS A 143 11.62 -8.48 -10.16
C LYS A 143 12.88 -8.44 -11.03
N PHE A 144 14.04 -8.19 -10.41
CA PHE A 144 15.35 -8.19 -11.07
C PHE A 144 16.12 -9.48 -10.76
N GLY A 145 16.35 -9.77 -9.47
CA GLY A 145 16.93 -11.03 -8.98
C GLY A 145 18.43 -11.22 -9.21
N ASP A 146 19.04 -10.47 -10.14
CA ASP A 146 20.44 -10.62 -10.55
C ASP A 146 21.25 -9.32 -10.45
N LEU A 147 22.57 -9.45 -10.31
CA LEU A 147 23.52 -8.34 -10.35
C LEU A 147 23.88 -8.00 -11.81
N ILE A 148 23.48 -6.82 -12.27
CA ILE A 148 23.67 -6.38 -13.65
C ILE A 148 25.02 -5.67 -13.80
N MET A 149 25.89 -6.16 -14.68
CA MET A 149 27.17 -5.49 -14.98
C MET A 149 27.00 -4.50 -16.13
N LEU A 150 27.21 -3.22 -15.84
CA LEU A 150 27.12 -2.12 -16.79
C LEU A 150 28.50 -1.87 -17.42
N ARG A 151 28.54 -1.69 -18.74
CA ARG A 151 29.77 -1.56 -19.54
C ARG A 151 30.09 -0.12 -19.93
N SER A 152 29.10 0.76 -19.93
CA SER A 152 29.24 2.15 -20.36
C SER A 152 28.45 3.12 -19.48
N GLY A 153 28.85 4.39 -19.49
CA GLY A 153 28.08 5.46 -18.83
C GLY A 153 26.66 5.64 -19.40
N GLN A 154 26.43 5.26 -20.66
CA GLN A 154 25.09 5.32 -21.25
C GLN A 154 24.17 4.26 -20.65
N GLU A 155 24.67 3.02 -20.50
CA GLU A 155 23.94 1.94 -19.82
C GLU A 155 23.64 2.30 -18.36
N PHE A 156 24.54 3.03 -17.70
CA PHE A 156 24.32 3.54 -16.35
C PHE A 156 23.15 4.52 -16.27
N LEU A 157 23.07 5.49 -17.19
CA LEU A 157 21.95 6.43 -17.25
C LEU A 157 20.64 5.72 -17.59
N GLU A 158 20.65 4.82 -18.57
CA GLU A 158 19.47 4.04 -18.94
C GLU A 158 18.98 3.15 -17.80
N ALA A 159 19.90 2.55 -17.03
CA ALA A 159 19.56 1.73 -15.87
C ALA A 159 18.84 2.52 -14.77
N ILE A 160 19.07 3.84 -14.68
CA ILE A 160 18.48 4.75 -13.67
C ILE A 160 17.20 5.42 -14.19
N ASP A 161 17.27 6.06 -15.36
CA ASP A 161 16.19 6.89 -15.91
C ASP A 161 15.11 6.05 -16.61
N GLY A 162 15.47 4.87 -17.12
CA GLY A 162 14.56 3.96 -17.82
C GLY A 162 13.70 3.10 -16.89
N GLU A 163 13.95 3.15 -15.58
CA GLU A 163 13.27 2.29 -14.60
C GLU A 163 12.03 2.97 -13.99
N HIS A 164 11.10 2.16 -13.47
CA HIS A 164 9.92 2.69 -12.80
C HIS A 164 10.27 3.54 -11.57
N LYS A 165 9.51 4.62 -11.33
CA LYS A 165 9.85 5.62 -10.28
C LYS A 165 9.89 5.07 -8.85
N SER A 166 9.19 3.95 -8.61
CA SER A 166 9.20 3.27 -7.31
C SER A 166 10.42 2.39 -7.09
N ALA A 167 11.13 1.99 -8.16
CA ALA A 167 12.23 1.06 -8.07
C ALA A 167 13.41 1.72 -7.36
N THR A 168 13.98 1.00 -6.41
CA THR A 168 15.26 1.35 -5.81
C THR A 168 16.36 0.71 -6.66
N ILE A 169 17.34 1.50 -7.06
CA ILE A 169 18.45 1.08 -7.91
C ILE A 169 19.74 1.32 -7.14
N ILE A 170 20.50 0.26 -6.90
CA ILE A 170 21.76 0.30 -6.17
C ILE A 170 22.88 0.05 -7.17
N VAL A 171 23.76 1.03 -7.36
CA VAL A 171 24.90 0.95 -8.27
C VAL A 171 26.20 0.96 -7.49
N HIS A 172 26.97 -0.10 -7.63
CA HIS A 172 28.32 -0.20 -7.10
C HIS A 172 29.35 0.22 -8.15
N ILE A 173 30.08 1.30 -7.86
CA ILE A 173 31.23 1.74 -8.64
C ILE A 173 32.47 1.07 -8.06
N TYR A 174 33.15 0.29 -8.89
CA TYR A 174 34.23 -0.59 -8.43
C TYR A 174 35.51 -0.47 -9.28
N GLU A 175 36.62 -0.87 -8.66
CA GLU A 175 37.91 -1.12 -9.32
C GLU A 175 38.49 -2.46 -8.84
N ASP A 176 39.65 -2.86 -9.36
CA ASP A 176 40.26 -4.18 -9.09
C ASP A 176 40.96 -4.27 -7.70
N ILE A 177 40.21 -3.94 -6.64
CA ILE A 177 40.64 -3.95 -5.22
C ILE A 177 39.85 -5.02 -4.44
N GLU A 178 40.44 -5.59 -3.39
CA GLU A 178 39.82 -6.65 -2.57
C GLU A 178 38.45 -6.25 -1.98
N ALA A 179 38.35 -5.07 -1.37
CA ALA A 179 37.08 -4.58 -0.82
C ALA A 179 35.96 -4.48 -1.89
N CYS A 180 36.30 -4.12 -3.12
CA CYS A 180 35.36 -4.11 -4.25
C CYS A 180 34.89 -5.52 -4.64
N ARG A 181 35.77 -6.52 -4.54
CA ARG A 181 35.39 -7.93 -4.80
C ARG A 181 34.42 -8.42 -3.73
N ASN A 182 34.71 -8.14 -2.46
CA ASN A 182 33.84 -8.48 -1.34
C ASN A 182 32.46 -7.81 -1.48
N MET A 183 32.42 -6.54 -1.92
CA MET A 183 31.16 -5.86 -2.23
C MET A 183 30.41 -6.52 -3.38
N ASN A 184 31.07 -6.84 -4.49
CA ASN A 184 30.43 -7.51 -5.62
C ASN A 184 29.83 -8.88 -5.21
N ASP A 185 30.53 -9.66 -4.41
CA ASP A 185 30.03 -10.97 -3.94
C ASP A 185 28.90 -10.82 -2.92
N SER A 186 28.95 -9.79 -2.08
CA SER A 186 27.85 -9.39 -1.19
C SER A 186 26.59 -9.02 -1.99
N LEU A 187 26.73 -8.16 -3.00
CA LEU A 187 25.60 -7.72 -3.84
C LEU A 187 25.00 -8.85 -4.68
N LYS A 188 25.80 -9.82 -5.16
CA LYS A 188 25.29 -11.04 -5.82
C LYS A 188 24.41 -11.89 -4.90
N THR A 189 24.68 -11.85 -3.60
CA THR A 189 23.86 -12.54 -2.60
C THR A 189 22.60 -11.72 -2.33
N LEU A 190 22.74 -10.42 -2.14
CA LEU A 190 21.63 -9.51 -1.83
C LEU A 190 20.61 -9.37 -2.96
N CYS A 191 21.01 -9.42 -4.23
CA CYS A 191 20.07 -9.30 -5.36
C CYS A 191 19.05 -10.45 -5.42
N LYS A 192 19.42 -11.64 -4.93
CA LYS A 192 18.52 -12.80 -4.83
C LYS A 192 17.54 -12.66 -3.67
N ILE A 193 17.96 -12.00 -2.60
CA ILE A 193 17.11 -11.72 -1.44
C ILE A 193 16.15 -10.59 -1.79
N TYR A 194 16.66 -9.46 -2.26
CA TYR A 194 15.89 -8.26 -2.57
C TYR A 194 15.58 -8.17 -4.07
N THR A 195 14.66 -9.01 -4.53
CA THR A 195 14.29 -9.09 -5.94
C THR A 195 13.58 -7.83 -6.46
N ASN A 196 12.99 -7.04 -5.57
CA ASN A 196 12.35 -5.75 -5.85
C ASN A 196 13.35 -4.59 -6.06
N VAL A 197 14.64 -4.83 -5.82
CA VAL A 197 15.72 -3.84 -5.95
C VAL A 197 16.61 -4.20 -7.12
N LYS A 198 16.94 -3.20 -7.95
CA LYS A 198 17.84 -3.39 -9.09
C LYS A 198 19.27 -3.17 -8.64
N PHE A 199 20.06 -4.25 -8.63
CA PHE A 199 21.49 -4.16 -8.32
C PHE A 199 22.30 -4.07 -9.60
N CYS A 200 23.18 -3.08 -9.66
CA CYS A 200 24.10 -2.89 -10.77
C CYS A 200 25.53 -2.71 -10.26
N CYS A 201 26.50 -3.08 -11.09
CA CYS A 201 27.89 -2.72 -10.85
C CYS A 201 28.52 -2.17 -12.13
N ILE A 202 29.43 -1.21 -11.98
CA ILE A 202 30.12 -0.57 -13.09
C ILE A 202 31.56 -0.27 -12.71
N LYS A 203 32.48 -0.51 -13.65
CA LYS A 203 33.89 -0.18 -13.44
C LYS A 203 34.08 1.34 -13.48
N GLY A 204 34.88 1.89 -12.57
CA GLY A 204 35.18 3.31 -12.52
C GLY A 204 35.68 3.88 -13.86
N SER A 205 36.50 3.12 -14.59
CA SER A 205 36.95 3.50 -15.93
C SER A 205 35.82 3.72 -16.97
N ALA A 206 34.67 3.07 -16.82
CA ALA A 206 33.56 3.13 -17.77
C ALA A 206 32.64 4.36 -17.57
N VAL A 207 32.63 4.93 -16.36
CA VAL A 207 31.79 6.11 -16.01
C VAL A 207 32.53 7.43 -16.24
N GLY A 208 33.83 7.38 -16.54
CA GLY A 208 34.64 8.60 -16.72
C GLY A 208 34.92 9.34 -15.42
N ILE A 209 34.89 8.66 -14.27
CA ILE A 209 35.25 9.24 -12.97
C ILE A 209 36.75 9.58 -12.90
N SER A 210 37.09 10.58 -12.07
CA SER A 210 38.45 11.09 -11.91
C SER A 210 39.42 10.00 -11.43
N SER A 211 40.70 10.15 -11.75
CA SER A 211 41.75 9.23 -11.27
C SER A 211 41.85 9.20 -9.75
N GLN A 212 41.63 10.34 -9.09
CA GLN A 212 41.62 10.45 -7.64
C GLN A 212 40.47 9.64 -7.02
N PHE A 213 39.26 9.72 -7.60
CA PHE A 213 38.14 8.93 -7.11
C PHE A 213 38.34 7.42 -7.31
N LYS A 214 39.02 7.01 -8.38
CA LYS A 214 39.36 5.59 -8.59
C LYS A 214 40.37 5.06 -7.57
N ALA A 215 41.25 5.90 -7.05
CA ALA A 215 42.24 5.50 -6.05
C ALA A 215 41.66 5.53 -4.64
N ASP A 216 40.96 6.62 -4.30
CA ASP A 216 40.59 6.93 -2.92
C ASP A 216 39.08 6.91 -2.69
N GLY A 217 38.23 6.72 -3.71
CA GLY A 217 36.77 6.81 -3.56
C GLY A 217 36.04 5.47 -3.53
N VAL A 218 36.70 4.39 -3.98
CA VAL A 218 36.09 3.06 -4.14
C VAL A 218 36.37 2.14 -2.94
N PRO A 219 35.51 1.15 -2.62
CA PRO A 219 34.20 0.89 -3.23
C PRO A 219 33.19 1.99 -2.91
N ALA A 220 32.49 2.46 -3.95
CA ALA A 220 31.44 3.48 -3.81
C ALA A 220 30.07 2.89 -4.17
N LEU A 221 29.07 3.18 -3.36
CA LEU A 221 27.71 2.68 -3.51
C LEU A 221 26.75 3.87 -3.67
N LEU A 222 26.10 3.93 -4.81
CA LEU A 222 25.10 4.94 -5.14
C LEU A 222 23.72 4.32 -5.12
N VAL A 223 22.76 4.98 -4.48
CA VAL A 223 21.38 4.50 -4.42
C VAL A 223 20.46 5.54 -5.02
N TYR A 224 19.70 5.13 -6.03
CA TYR A 224 18.75 5.96 -6.75
C TYR A 224 17.32 5.47 -6.52
N LYS A 225 16.39 6.43 -6.49
CA LYS A 225 14.94 6.16 -6.47
C LYS A 225 14.22 7.27 -7.23
N GLY A 226 13.38 6.90 -8.20
CA GLY A 226 12.66 7.88 -9.01
C GLY A 226 13.55 8.83 -9.83
N GLY A 227 14.73 8.38 -10.24
CA GLY A 227 15.73 9.21 -10.94
C GLY A 227 16.54 10.15 -10.03
N HIS A 228 16.27 10.15 -8.73
CA HIS A 228 16.99 10.97 -7.76
C HIS A 228 18.02 10.14 -6.99
N LEU A 229 19.19 10.73 -6.71
CA LEU A 229 20.21 10.14 -5.85
C LEU A 229 19.76 10.28 -4.38
N VAL A 230 19.49 9.16 -3.73
CA VAL A 230 19.02 9.08 -2.34
C VAL A 230 20.15 8.73 -1.38
N GLY A 231 21.11 7.91 -1.81
CA GLY A 231 22.27 7.51 -1.02
C GLY A 231 23.56 7.60 -1.83
N ASN A 232 24.63 8.12 -1.22
CA ASN A 232 25.95 8.19 -1.82
C ASN A 232 27.01 7.84 -0.77
N PHE A 233 27.51 6.61 -0.84
CA PHE A 233 28.49 6.09 0.10
C PHE A 233 29.81 5.95 -0.63
N ILE A 234 30.82 6.69 -0.18
CA ILE A 234 32.16 6.72 -0.75
C ILE A 234 33.06 5.97 0.24
N ARG A 235 33.93 5.08 -0.25
CA ARG A 235 34.78 4.21 0.59
C ARG A 235 34.00 3.51 1.70
N ILE A 236 32.92 2.83 1.35
CA ILE A 236 32.06 2.14 2.34
C ILE A 236 32.83 1.11 3.20
N SER A 237 33.99 0.64 2.73
CA SER A 237 34.92 -0.18 3.50
C SER A 237 35.49 0.48 4.76
N ASP A 238 35.50 1.81 4.87
CA ASP A 238 35.95 2.50 6.09
C ASP A 238 34.95 2.33 7.25
N GLU A 239 33.67 2.15 6.92
CA GLU A 239 32.58 1.98 7.88
C GLU A 239 32.31 0.50 8.17
N LEU A 240 32.34 -0.35 7.14
CA LEU A 240 32.12 -1.80 7.27
C LEU A 240 33.37 -2.58 7.72
N GLY A 241 34.56 -1.99 7.58
CA GLY A 241 35.84 -2.64 7.81
C GLY A 241 36.40 -3.36 6.57
N ALA A 242 37.57 -3.98 6.71
CA ALA A 242 38.31 -4.57 5.58
C ALA A 242 37.66 -5.86 5.02
N ASN A 243 37.01 -6.64 5.89
CA ASN A 243 36.44 -7.95 5.57
C ASN A 243 34.98 -8.00 6.01
N PHE A 244 34.11 -7.42 5.20
CA PHE A 244 32.66 -7.44 5.42
C PHE A 244 31.99 -8.51 4.56
N ILE A 245 30.83 -8.98 5.01
CA ILE A 245 29.97 -9.96 4.34
C ILE A 245 28.64 -9.33 3.91
N ALA A 246 27.81 -10.10 3.20
CA ALA A 246 26.51 -9.65 2.72
C ALA A 246 25.59 -9.13 3.84
N GLU A 247 25.64 -9.75 5.03
CA GLU A 247 24.84 -9.34 6.20
C GLU A 247 25.23 -7.96 6.70
N ASP A 248 26.51 -7.61 6.69
CA ASP A 248 26.99 -6.28 7.11
C ASP A 248 26.47 -5.20 6.15
N VAL A 249 26.58 -5.46 4.83
CA VAL A 249 26.07 -4.56 3.78
C VAL A 249 24.55 -4.43 3.86
N GLN A 250 23.85 -5.52 4.13
CA GLN A 250 22.40 -5.51 4.32
C GLN A 250 22.00 -4.63 5.50
N THR A 251 22.61 -4.88 6.66
CA THR A 251 22.33 -4.15 7.90
C THR A 251 22.56 -2.67 7.69
N TYR A 252 23.71 -2.32 7.09
CA TYR A 252 24.05 -0.94 6.77
C TYR A 252 23.01 -0.25 5.87
N LEU A 253 22.56 -0.91 4.80
CA LEU A 253 21.55 -0.36 3.89
C LEU A 253 20.16 -0.26 4.52
N VAL A 254 19.81 -1.17 5.42
CA VAL A 254 18.56 -1.15 6.18
C VAL A 254 18.58 -0.02 7.22
N GLU A 255 19.67 0.16 7.95
CA GLU A 255 19.84 1.24 8.93
C GLU A 255 19.71 2.63 8.30
N HIS A 256 20.18 2.78 7.05
CA HIS A 256 20.02 4.01 6.27
C HIS A 256 18.65 4.14 5.57
N GLY A 257 17.74 3.18 5.75
CA GLY A 257 16.39 3.18 5.16
C GLY A 257 16.37 3.02 3.65
N LEU A 258 17.41 2.44 3.06
CA LEU A 258 17.55 2.23 1.61
C LEU A 258 17.04 0.85 1.17
N LEU A 259 17.08 -0.12 2.08
CA LEU A 259 16.45 -1.42 1.93
C LEU A 259 15.36 -1.62 2.97
N GLU A 260 14.37 -2.44 2.63
CA GLU A 260 13.35 -2.87 3.58
C GLU A 260 13.94 -3.88 4.57
N ASP A 261 13.59 -3.72 5.85
CA ASP A 261 13.89 -4.73 6.83
C ASP A 261 12.90 -5.88 6.73
N LYS A 262 13.37 -7.01 6.19
CA LYS A 262 12.57 -8.23 6.06
C LYS A 262 12.22 -8.86 7.41
N THR A 263 12.94 -8.53 8.48
CA THR A 263 12.64 -9.00 9.83
C THR A 263 11.52 -8.19 10.49
N CYS A 264 11.32 -6.94 10.06
CA CYS A 264 10.24 -6.07 10.53
C CYS A 264 8.96 -6.17 9.69
N THR A 265 8.81 -7.16 8.80
CA THR A 265 7.52 -7.40 8.15
C THR A 265 6.50 -7.81 9.20
N PRO A 266 5.39 -7.08 9.37
CA PRO A 266 4.41 -7.39 10.41
C PRO A 266 3.84 -8.80 10.20
N ILE A 267 3.76 -9.57 11.29
CA ILE A 267 3.28 -10.97 11.31
C ILE A 267 1.90 -11.13 10.63
N LEU A 268 1.10 -10.07 10.70
CA LEU A 268 -0.23 -10.02 10.10
C LEU A 268 -0.21 -10.11 8.55
N VAL A 269 0.94 -9.89 7.93
CA VAL A 269 1.15 -9.92 6.47
C VAL A 269 1.96 -11.16 6.05
N SER A 270 2.88 -11.65 6.89
CA SER A 270 3.70 -12.82 6.57
C SER A 270 2.88 -14.10 6.32
N ASN A 271 1.72 -14.24 6.97
CA ASN A 271 0.86 -15.41 6.80
C ASN A 271 0.10 -15.42 5.46
N ALA A 272 -0.04 -14.28 4.77
CA ALA A 272 -0.74 -14.24 3.48
C ALA A 272 0.05 -14.90 2.33
N ASN A 273 1.38 -14.99 2.46
CA ASN A 273 2.23 -15.61 1.43
C ASN A 273 2.42 -17.12 1.62
N GLN A 274 1.96 -17.71 2.74
CA GLN A 274 2.06 -19.16 2.96
C GLN A 274 0.89 -19.94 2.37
N ASP A 275 -0.23 -19.28 2.06
CA ASP A 275 -1.42 -19.93 1.53
C ASP A 275 -1.39 -20.09 -0.01
N ASP A 276 -0.47 -19.41 -0.72
CA ASP A 276 -0.37 -19.46 -2.19
C ASP A 276 0.60 -20.54 -2.74
N ASP A 277 1.39 -21.19 -1.87
CA ASP A 277 2.37 -22.23 -2.28
C ASP A 277 1.85 -23.68 -2.05
N SER A 278 0.54 -23.84 -1.82
CA SER A 278 -0.11 -25.15 -1.69
C SER A 278 -1.16 -25.35 -2.78
N ASP A 279 -0.69 -25.64 -4.00
CA ASP A 279 -1.45 -26.36 -5.04
C ASP A 279 -0.50 -27.27 -5.85
#